data_AF-A0A7S1QJJ2-F1
#
_entry.id   AF-A0A7S1QJJ2-F1
#
_cell.length_a   1.000
_cell.length_b   1.000
_cell.length_c   1.000
_cell.angle_alpha   90.00
_cell.angle_beta   90.00
_cell.angle_gamma   90.00
#
_symmetry.space_group_name_H-M   'P 1'
#
loop_
_entity.id
_entity.type
_entity.pdbx_description
1 polymer ?
#
loop_
_entity_poly.entity_id
_entity_poly.type
_entity_poly.pdbx_seq_one_letter_code
_entity_poly.pdbx_strand_id
1 'polypeptide(L)'
;MDQLRLVAGGLHPEGDVDLSFIENETARRFIMGVYAKKPAPMSCEERLLAAHVPPNVVRLIMDLCAFNPDDRPSASEALEDPMLCDLVVPHPQRDLLAPRSDQDWSIDALPEVPEARLRRMLWDELQRYRRIPSTSTGGEPSP
;
A
#
# COMPACT_ATOMS: atom_id res chain seq x y z
N MET A 1 -20.67 4.04 -1.54
CA MET A 1 -20.58 4.07 -3.02
C MET A 1 -19.89 5.34 -3.56
N ASP A 2 -19.75 6.41 -2.77
CA ASP A 2 -19.17 7.66 -3.27
C ASP A 2 -17.65 7.62 -3.46
N GLN A 3 -16.94 6.76 -2.72
CA GLN A 3 -15.49 6.63 -2.84
C GLN A 3 -15.02 6.20 -4.23
N LEU A 4 -15.65 5.18 -4.83
CA LEU A 4 -15.30 4.72 -6.19
C LEU A 4 -15.51 5.81 -7.23
N ARG A 5 -16.53 6.66 -7.05
CA ARG A 5 -16.78 7.80 -7.95
C ARG A 5 -15.71 8.87 -7.84
N LEU A 6 -15.24 9.15 -6.62
CA LEU A 6 -14.14 10.09 -6.39
C LEU A 6 -12.83 9.57 -6.98
N VAL A 7 -12.51 8.29 -6.75
CA VAL A 7 -11.25 7.69 -7.21
C VAL A 7 -11.23 7.53 -8.73
N ALA A 8 -12.25 6.89 -9.31
CA ALA A 8 -12.32 6.70 -10.77
C ALA A 8 -12.46 8.03 -11.51
N GLY A 9 -13.16 9.01 -10.93
CA GLY A 9 -13.24 10.36 -11.48
C GLY A 9 -11.92 11.13 -11.38
N GLY A 10 -11.07 10.84 -10.40
CA GLY A 10 -9.78 11.53 -10.25
C GLY A 10 -8.64 10.91 -11.09
N LEU A 11 -8.61 9.58 -11.20
CA LEU A 11 -7.55 8.84 -11.88
C LEU A 11 -7.81 8.60 -13.37
N HIS A 12 -9.06 8.78 -13.84
CA HIS A 12 -9.44 8.63 -15.24
C HIS A 12 -8.88 7.36 -15.91
N PRO A 13 -9.28 6.15 -15.49
CA PRO A 13 -8.83 4.92 -16.14
C PRO A 13 -9.13 4.97 -17.66
N GLU A 14 -8.12 4.73 -18.49
CA GLU A 14 -8.17 4.89 -19.94
C GLU A 14 -8.77 3.64 -20.62
N GLY A 15 -10.07 3.43 -20.38
CA GLY A 15 -10.85 2.43 -21.09
C GLY A 15 -10.69 1.00 -20.54
N ASP A 16 -10.85 0.00 -21.41
CA ASP A 16 -10.96 -1.41 -21.00
C ASP A 16 -9.61 -2.02 -20.59
N VAL A 17 -8.49 -1.39 -20.98
CA VAL A 17 -7.13 -1.85 -20.62
C VAL A 17 -6.92 -1.76 -19.11
N ASP A 18 -7.24 -0.61 -18.52
CA ASP A 18 -7.11 -0.37 -17.07
C ASP A 18 -8.13 -1.13 -16.23
N LEU A 19 -9.19 -1.64 -16.86
CA LEU A 19 -10.25 -2.42 -16.19
C LEU A 19 -10.09 -3.93 -16.40
N SER A 20 -9.08 -4.35 -17.17
CA SER A 20 -8.88 -5.76 -17.57
C SER A 20 -8.62 -6.68 -16.37
N PHE A 21 -8.04 -6.16 -15.29
CA PHE A 21 -7.83 -6.90 -14.04
C PHE A 21 -9.12 -7.19 -13.26
N ILE A 22 -10.23 -6.51 -13.58
CA ILE A 22 -11.51 -6.65 -12.88
C ILE A 22 -12.33 -7.77 -13.54
N GLU A 23 -12.31 -8.96 -12.94
CA GLU A 23 -13.10 -10.10 -13.42
C GLU A 23 -14.62 -9.90 -13.27
N ASN A 24 -15.05 -9.08 -12.31
CA ASN A 24 -16.47 -8.82 -12.06
C ASN A 24 -17.05 -7.84 -13.10
N GLU A 25 -17.79 -8.40 -14.04
CA GLU A 25 -18.45 -7.65 -15.12
C GLU A 25 -19.42 -6.55 -14.63
N THR A 26 -20.11 -6.77 -13.51
CA THR A 26 -21.01 -5.76 -12.93
C THR A 26 -20.23 -4.56 -12.42
N ALA A 27 -19.07 -4.80 -11.80
CA ALA A 27 -18.17 -3.76 -11.32
C ALA A 27 -17.57 -2.96 -12.49
N ARG A 28 -17.12 -3.64 -13.55
CA ARG A 28 -16.60 -3.01 -14.77
C ARG A 28 -17.64 -2.08 -15.42
N ARG A 29 -18.87 -2.55 -15.62
CA ARG A 29 -19.96 -1.71 -16.16
C ARG A 29 -20.29 -0.53 -15.27
N PHE A 30 -20.25 -0.70 -13.95
CA PHE A 30 -20.49 0.39 -13.01
C PHE A 30 -19.42 1.49 -13.16
N ILE A 31 -18.14 1.12 -13.21
CA ILE A 31 -17.03 2.08 -13.34
C ILE A 31 -17.11 2.83 -14.67
N MET A 32 -17.32 2.12 -15.79
CA MET A 32 -17.53 2.76 -17.10
C MET A 32 -18.74 3.71 -17.09
N GLY A 33 -19.83 3.30 -16.46
CA GLY A 33 -21.04 4.12 -16.34
C GLY A 33 -20.89 5.34 -15.43
N VAL A 34 -20.00 5.29 -14.43
CA VAL A 34 -19.65 6.45 -13.59
C VAL A 34 -18.87 7.47 -14.41
N TYR A 35 -17.87 7.03 -15.18
CA TYR A 35 -17.06 7.90 -16.03
C TYR A 35 -17.91 8.59 -17.10
N ALA A 36 -18.76 7.84 -17.81
CA ALA A 36 -19.61 8.37 -18.87
C ALA A 36 -20.58 9.47 -18.41
N LYS A 37 -20.93 9.52 -17.12
CA LYS A 37 -21.92 10.46 -16.58
C LYS A 37 -21.30 11.71 -15.95
N LYS A 38 -20.05 11.65 -15.49
CA LYS A 38 -19.44 12.74 -14.74
C LYS A 38 -17.91 12.64 -14.76
N PRO A 39 -17.24 13.03 -15.86
CA PRO A 39 -15.82 13.31 -15.78
C PRO A 39 -15.62 14.36 -14.67
N ALA A 40 -14.64 14.16 -13.79
CA ALA A 40 -14.31 15.21 -12.83
C ALA A 40 -13.89 16.46 -13.62
N PRO A 41 -14.18 17.67 -13.11
CA PRO A 41 -13.82 18.90 -13.82
C PRO A 41 -12.30 19.07 -14.01
N MET A 42 -11.49 18.37 -13.21
CA MET A 42 -10.03 18.29 -13.34
C MET A 42 -9.55 16.91 -12.85
N SER A 43 -8.57 16.33 -13.55
CA SER A 43 -7.90 15.10 -13.13
C SER A 43 -7.07 15.31 -11.85
N CYS A 44 -6.68 14.22 -11.18
CA CYS A 44 -5.80 14.30 -10.01
C CYS A 44 -4.46 14.95 -10.37
N GLU A 45 -3.89 14.58 -11.52
CA GLU A 45 -2.66 15.15 -12.07
C GLU A 45 -2.79 16.66 -12.28
N GLU A 46 -3.85 17.10 -12.97
CA GLU A 46 -4.13 18.52 -13.24
C GLU A 46 -4.27 19.32 -11.94
N ARG A 47 -4.92 18.73 -10.93
CA ARG A 47 -5.08 19.37 -9.60
C ARG A 47 -3.74 19.55 -8.88
N LEU A 48 -2.84 18.56 -8.96
CA LEU A 48 -1.51 18.66 -8.35
C LEU A 48 -0.64 19.68 -9.09
N LEU A 49 -0.71 19.70 -10.42
CA LEU A 49 0.00 20.69 -11.24
C LEU A 49 -0.51 22.12 -10.97
N ALA A 50 -1.83 22.32 -10.85
CA ALA A 50 -2.42 23.60 -10.48
C ALA A 50 -2.01 24.07 -9.06
N ALA A 51 -1.72 23.12 -8.17
CA ALA A 51 -1.18 23.37 -6.83
C ALA A 51 0.35 23.60 -6.81
N HIS A 52 0.99 23.72 -7.98
CA HIS A 52 2.44 23.96 -8.13
C HIS A 52 3.32 22.84 -7.54
N VAL A 53 2.80 21.60 -7.53
CA VAL A 53 3.61 20.43 -7.15
C VAL A 53 4.65 20.17 -8.27
N PRO A 54 5.92 19.89 -7.94
CA PRO A 54 6.94 19.60 -8.94
C PRO A 54 6.55 18.42 -9.84
N PRO A 55 6.80 18.49 -11.16
CA PRO A 55 6.30 17.48 -12.11
C PRO A 55 6.87 16.08 -11.86
N ASN A 56 8.09 15.97 -11.34
CA ASN A 56 8.67 14.68 -10.94
C ASN A 56 7.92 14.04 -9.77
N VAL A 57 7.44 14.84 -8.81
CA VAL A 57 6.64 14.38 -7.67
C VAL A 57 5.25 13.98 -8.16
N VAL A 58 4.64 14.77 -9.06
CA VAL A 58 3.35 14.44 -9.67
C VAL A 58 3.42 13.10 -10.39
N ARG A 59 4.46 12.87 -11.21
CA ARG A 59 4.70 11.59 -11.88
C ARG A 59 4.73 10.43 -10.88
N LEU A 60 5.58 10.52 -9.85
CA LEU A 60 5.67 9.45 -8.85
C LEU A 60 4.33 9.19 -8.14
N ILE A 61 3.57 10.23 -7.81
CA ILE A 61 2.24 10.07 -7.20
C ILE A 61 1.28 9.39 -8.18
N MET A 62 1.29 9.74 -9.47
CA MET A 62 0.44 9.09 -10.47
C MET A 62 0.79 7.61 -10.63
N ASP A 63 2.08 7.27 -10.67
CA ASP A 63 2.53 5.87 -10.75
C ASP A 63 2.09 5.06 -9.51
N LEU A 64 2.24 5.63 -8.31
CA LEU A 64 1.79 4.99 -7.06
C LEU A 64 0.26 4.86 -6.95
N CYS A 65 -0.47 5.77 -7.57
CA CYS A 65 -1.93 5.80 -7.57
C CYS A 65 -2.53 5.25 -8.86
N ALA A 66 -1.79 4.52 -9.69
CA ALA A 66 -2.30 3.93 -10.93
C ALA A 66 -3.56 3.11 -10.65
N PHE A 67 -4.56 3.21 -11.54
CA PHE A 67 -5.85 2.56 -11.32
C PHE A 67 -5.70 1.04 -11.33
N ASN A 68 -5.03 0.52 -12.35
CA ASN A 68 -4.62 -0.87 -12.45
C ASN A 68 -3.50 -1.17 -11.42
N PRO A 69 -3.65 -2.20 -10.58
CA PRO A 69 -2.63 -2.57 -9.60
C PRO A 69 -1.30 -2.99 -10.23
N ASP A 70 -1.32 -3.59 -11.43
CA ASP A 70 -0.10 -4.10 -12.08
C ASP A 70 0.81 -2.97 -12.61
N ASP A 71 0.24 -1.79 -12.85
CA ASP A 71 0.99 -0.61 -13.28
C ASP A 71 1.64 0.14 -12.11
N ARG A 72 1.37 -0.28 -10.87
CA ARG A 72 1.95 0.35 -9.67
C ARG A 72 3.36 -0.20 -9.43
N PRO A 73 4.35 0.68 -9.17
CA PRO A 73 5.67 0.22 -8.79
C PRO A 73 5.64 -0.46 -7.42
N SER A 74 6.50 -1.44 -7.22
CA SER A 74 6.74 -2.00 -5.89
C SER A 74 7.36 -0.95 -4.96
N ALA A 75 7.28 -1.18 -3.65
CA ALA A 75 7.89 -0.29 -2.67
C ALA A 75 9.41 -0.16 -2.86
N SER A 76 10.09 -1.22 -3.33
CA SER A 76 11.53 -1.17 -3.61
C SER A 76 11.83 -0.29 -4.82
N GLU A 77 11.09 -0.49 -5.92
CA GLU A 77 11.26 0.30 -7.16
C GLU A 77 10.93 1.78 -6.92
N ALA A 78 9.88 2.07 -6.16
CA ALA A 78 9.53 3.45 -5.82
C ALA A 78 10.66 4.15 -5.04
N LEU A 79 11.34 3.45 -4.11
CA LEU A 79 12.46 4.02 -3.35
C LEU A 79 13.69 4.33 -4.21
N GLU A 80 13.80 3.74 -5.40
CA GLU A 80 14.85 4.03 -6.38
C GLU A 80 14.54 5.27 -7.24
N ASP A 81 13.31 5.82 -7.17
CA ASP A 81 12.96 7.04 -7.90
C ASP A 81 13.85 8.22 -7.45
N PRO A 82 14.33 9.07 -8.38
CA PRO A 82 15.17 10.22 -8.06
C PRO A 82 14.59 11.15 -7.00
N MET A 83 13.26 11.23 -6.89
CA MET A 83 12.58 12.02 -5.88
C MET A 83 12.80 11.49 -4.45
N LEU A 84 12.96 10.17 -4.28
CA LEU A 84 13.14 9.52 -2.98
C LEU A 84 14.61 9.21 -2.66
N CYS A 85 15.50 9.19 -3.65
CA CYS A 85 16.91 8.82 -3.50
C CYS A 85 17.62 9.56 -2.35
N ASP A 86 17.43 10.88 -2.24
CA ASP A 86 18.05 11.72 -1.20
C ASP A 86 17.45 11.48 0.21
N LEU A 87 16.29 10.84 0.30
CA LEU A 87 15.60 10.52 1.55
C LEU A 87 15.88 9.10 2.04
N VAL A 88 16.49 8.24 1.21
CA VAL A 88 16.82 6.87 1.58
C VAL A 88 17.97 6.87 2.58
N VAL A 89 17.64 6.84 3.87
CA VAL A 89 18.62 6.60 4.93
C VAL A 89 18.84 5.09 5.06
N PRO A 90 20.07 4.58 4.94
CA PRO A 90 20.39 3.19 5.27
C PRO A 90 20.09 2.93 6.74
N HIS A 91 18.95 2.33 7.04
CA HIS A 91 18.62 1.94 8.41
C HIS A 91 19.27 0.59 8.71
N PRO A 92 20.06 0.45 9.79
CA PRO A 92 20.80 -0.79 10.09
C PRO A 92 19.88 -2.00 10.34
N GLN A 93 18.59 -1.75 10.60
CA GLN A 93 17.57 -2.79 10.77
C GLN A 93 16.63 -2.91 9.56
N ARG A 94 16.91 -2.26 8.42
CA ARG A 94 16.04 -2.33 7.23
C ARG A 94 15.76 -3.78 6.81
N ASP A 95 16.78 -4.63 6.86
CA ASP A 95 16.65 -6.05 6.51
C ASP A 95 15.99 -6.87 7.63
N LEU A 96 16.08 -6.42 8.89
CA LEU A 96 15.42 -7.04 10.04
C LEU A 96 13.93 -6.68 10.13
N LEU A 97 13.53 -5.55 9.54
CA LEU A 97 12.16 -5.06 9.44
C LEU A 97 11.49 -5.44 8.12
N ALA A 98 12.24 -6.02 7.19
CA ALA A 98 11.67 -6.57 5.96
C ALA A 98 10.57 -7.59 6.34
N PRO A 99 9.44 -7.62 5.60
CA PRO A 99 8.41 -8.63 5.82
C PRO A 99 9.08 -9.99 5.78
N ARG A 100 9.02 -10.72 6.88
CA ARG A 100 9.68 -12.03 6.90
C ARG A 100 8.93 -12.92 5.92
N SER A 101 9.65 -13.46 4.93
CA SER A 101 9.06 -14.34 3.92
C SER A 101 8.48 -15.63 4.50
N ASP A 102 8.71 -15.89 5.79
CA ASP A 102 8.18 -17.01 6.56
C ASP A 102 6.94 -16.65 7.41
N GLN A 103 6.35 -15.47 7.24
CA GLN A 103 5.10 -15.11 7.93
C GLN A 103 3.98 -16.07 7.53
N ASP A 104 3.62 -16.93 8.48
CA ASP A 104 2.56 -17.92 8.33
C ASP A 104 1.19 -17.25 8.51
N TRP A 105 0.54 -16.92 7.39
CA TRP A 105 -0.83 -16.41 7.35
C TRP A 105 -1.90 -17.53 7.45
N SER A 106 -1.52 -18.76 7.80
CA SER A 106 -2.47 -19.90 7.89
C SER A 106 -3.62 -19.67 8.87
N ILE A 107 -3.52 -18.69 9.78
CA ILE A 107 -4.60 -18.30 10.68
C ILE A 107 -5.78 -17.69 9.91
N ASP A 108 -5.49 -16.81 8.96
CA ASP A 108 -6.51 -16.07 8.19
C ASP A 108 -7.17 -16.95 7.12
N ALA A 109 -6.51 -18.03 6.74
CA ALA A 109 -7.07 -19.06 5.86
C ALA A 109 -8.13 -19.93 6.58
N LEU A 110 -8.26 -19.85 7.91
CA LEU A 110 -9.27 -20.57 8.65
C LEU A 110 -10.62 -19.82 8.57
N PRO A 111 -11.70 -20.45 8.08
CA PRO A 111 -13.00 -19.79 7.97
C PRO A 111 -13.55 -19.34 9.32
N GLU A 112 -13.24 -20.08 10.39
CA GLU A 112 -13.47 -19.68 11.77
C GLU A 112 -12.34 -20.21 12.66
N VAL A 113 -11.89 -19.37 13.60
CA VAL A 113 -10.94 -19.76 14.65
C VAL A 113 -11.70 -19.84 15.97
N PRO A 114 -11.87 -21.04 16.56
CA PRO A 114 -12.51 -21.17 17.86
C PRO A 114 -11.78 -20.33 18.92
N GLU A 115 -12.52 -19.65 19.79
CA GLU A 115 -11.97 -18.75 20.82
C GLU A 115 -10.90 -19.44 21.67
N ALA A 116 -11.12 -20.70 22.06
CA ALA A 116 -10.15 -21.47 22.85
C ALA A 116 -8.81 -21.67 22.12
N ARG A 117 -8.84 -21.81 20.78
CA ARG A 117 -7.64 -21.93 19.93
C ARG A 117 -6.96 -20.57 19.79
N LEU A 118 -7.72 -19.52 19.50
CA LEU A 118 -7.19 -18.15 19.41
C LEU A 118 -6.52 -17.73 20.73
N ARG A 119 -7.17 -17.98 21.87
CA ARG A 119 -6.64 -17.67 23.21
C ARG A 119 -5.33 -18.42 23.49
N ARG A 120 -5.21 -19.66 23.05
CA ARG A 120 -3.96 -20.43 23.19
C ARG A 120 -2.86 -19.83 22.34
N MET A 121 -3.15 -19.50 21.08
CA MET A 121 -2.17 -18.90 20.16
C MET A 121 -1.67 -17.55 20.68
N LEU A 122 -2.58 -16.69 21.16
CA LEU A 122 -2.21 -15.42 21.81
C LEU A 122 -1.33 -15.64 23.06
N TRP A 123 -1.67 -16.63 23.89
CA TRP A 123 -0.87 -16.95 25.07
C TRP A 123 0.53 -17.43 24.70
N ASP A 124 0.65 -18.27 23.68
CA ASP A 124 1.94 -18.76 23.20
C ASP A 124 2.81 -17.62 22.66
N GLU A 125 2.24 -16.67 21.90
CA GLU A 125 2.96 -15.48 21.44
C GLU A 125 3.39 -14.57 22.61
N LEU A 126 2.53 -14.37 23.61
CA LEU A 126 2.87 -13.61 24.80
C LEU A 126 4.07 -14.22 25.54
N GLN A 127 4.10 -15.56 25.65
CA GLN A 127 5.22 -16.26 26.27
C GLN A 127 6.49 -16.18 25.41
N ARG A 128 6.39 -16.24 24.08
CA ARG A 128 7.53 -16.02 23.19
C ARG A 128 8.10 -14.63 23.37
N TYR A 129 7.26 -13.59 23.34
CA TYR A 129 7.69 -12.21 23.54
C TYR A 129 8.45 -12.02 24.86
N ARG A 130 7.93 -12.60 25.95
CA ARG A 130 8.59 -12.56 27.27
C ARG A 130 9.95 -13.26 27.34
N ARG A 131 10.19 -14.24 26.44
CA ARG A 131 11.47 -14.96 26.36
C ARG A 131 12.50 -14.24 25.49
N ILE A 132 12.09 -13.27 24.67
CA ILE A 132 13.02 -12.44 23.93
C ILE A 132 13.75 -11.56 24.96
N PRO A 133 15.07 -11.70 25.13
CA PRO A 133 15.80 -10.82 26.04
C PRO A 133 15.62 -9.39 25.54
N SER A 134 15.28 -8.47 26.45
CA SER A 134 15.23 -7.04 26.12
C SER A 134 16.62 -6.63 25.65
N THR A 135 16.83 -6.52 24.35
CA THR A 135 18.04 -5.91 23.80
C THR A 135 17.95 -4.41 24.08
N SER A 136 18.31 -3.99 25.29
CA SER A 136 18.55 -2.59 25.60
C SER A 136 19.83 -2.16 24.91
N THR A 137 19.66 -1.43 23.81
CA THR A 137 20.21 -0.10 23.58
C THR A 137 21.48 0.30 24.33
N GLY A 138 22.51 0.68 23.56
CA GLY A 138 23.25 1.95 23.73
C GLY A 138 24.08 2.12 25.00
N GLY A 139 25.40 2.19 24.84
CA GLY A 139 26.34 2.42 25.93
C GLY A 139 26.08 3.72 26.71
N GLU A 140 26.04 3.60 28.03
CA GLU A 140 26.45 4.67 28.94
C GLU A 140 27.96 4.54 29.20
N PRO A 141 28.75 5.61 29.06
CA PRO A 141 30.12 5.61 29.53
C PRO A 141 30.12 5.65 31.06
N SER A 142 30.74 4.65 31.68
CA SER A 142 31.02 4.67 33.13
C SER A 142 32.16 5.64 33.46
N PRO A 143 32.12 6.26 34.66
CA PRO A 143 32.95 7.40 35.06
C PRO A 143 34.45 7.11 35.24
#